data_AF-A0A439VH20-F1
#
_entry.id   AF-A0A439VH20-F1
#
_cell.length_a   1.000
_cell.length_b   1.000
_cell.length_c   1.000
_cell.angle_alpha   90.00
_cell.angle_beta   90.00
_cell.angle_gamma   90.00
#
_symmetry.space_group_name_H-M   'P 1'
#
loop_
_entity.id
_entity.type
_entity.pdbx_description
1 polymer ?
#
loop_
_entity_poly.entity_id
_entity_poly.type
_entity_poly.pdbx_seq_one_letter_code
_entity_poly.pdbx_strand_id
1 'polypeptide(L)'
;MTRRGIIIPPRTPIFLGCEGESEQAYGQFLNDAVRETRLPFHIEVVNLNPGAGDPLARIKRAHQEVMRRRNRRAEFRFKTVLMDSDQIENDQQRRQQVEALAAIHGISIIWQRPCHEAFLLRHFEGYLSHNPATPALARTALLGVWPEYKKPMTSLQVSRKISMAGVRRVANNDAALETFLRRVRLIA
;
A
#
# COMPACT_ATOMS: atom_id res chain seq x y z
N MET A 1 36.59 -16.83 -25.67
CA MET A 1 36.20 -16.51 -24.28
C MET A 1 34.73 -16.12 -24.26
N THR A 2 33.86 -17.05 -23.88
CA THR A 2 32.40 -16.85 -23.89
C THR A 2 32.01 -15.99 -22.69
N ARG A 3 31.52 -14.77 -22.92
CA ARG A 3 30.89 -13.94 -21.88
C ARG A 3 29.66 -14.69 -21.36
N ARG A 4 29.78 -15.42 -20.26
CA ARG A 4 28.62 -15.88 -19.48
C ARG A 4 27.92 -14.61 -18.96
N GLY A 5 26.88 -14.19 -19.66
CA GLY A 5 26.02 -13.10 -19.21
C GLY A 5 25.54 -13.42 -17.79
N ILE A 6 25.62 -12.44 -16.89
CA ILE A 6 25.11 -12.58 -15.53
C ILE A 6 23.61 -12.87 -15.65
N ILE A 7 23.18 -14.10 -15.34
CA ILE A 7 21.77 -14.45 -15.28
C ILE A 7 21.24 -13.89 -13.96
N ILE A 8 20.62 -12.71 -14.02
CA ILE A 8 19.90 -12.14 -12.88
C ILE A 8 18.54 -12.85 -12.81
N PRO A 9 18.26 -13.62 -11.74
CA PRO A 9 16.98 -14.30 -11.63
C PRO A 9 15.83 -13.26 -11.59
N PRO A 10 14.71 -13.52 -12.28
CA PRO A 10 13.57 -12.61 -12.27
C PRO A 10 13.03 -12.46 -10.85
N ARG A 11 12.73 -11.23 -10.46
CA ARG A 11 12.13 -10.93 -9.15
C ARG A 11 10.71 -11.49 -9.07
N THR A 12 10.35 -11.99 -7.90
CA THR A 12 9.01 -12.48 -7.60
C THR A 12 8.02 -11.30 -7.57
N PRO A 13 6.98 -11.30 -8.43
CA PRO A 13 6.05 -10.18 -8.49
C PRO A 13 5.05 -10.22 -7.33
N ILE A 14 4.82 -9.05 -6.72
CA ILE A 14 3.85 -8.81 -5.65
C ILE A 14 2.87 -7.74 -6.14
N PHE A 15 1.57 -7.99 -6.05
CA PHE A 15 0.57 -7.00 -6.46
C PHE A 15 0.21 -6.08 -5.29
N LEU A 16 0.27 -4.77 -5.52
CA LEU A 16 -0.21 -3.74 -4.59
C LEU A 16 -1.19 -2.80 -5.30
N GLY A 17 -2.48 -3.01 -5.07
CA GLY A 17 -3.53 -2.11 -5.52
C GLY A 17 -3.61 -0.86 -4.65
N CYS A 18 -3.74 0.29 -5.29
CA CYS A 18 -3.77 1.61 -4.66
C CYS A 18 -5.02 2.35 -5.10
N GLU A 19 -5.66 3.06 -4.17
CA GLU A 19 -6.86 3.84 -4.48
C GLU A 19 -6.55 5.00 -5.43
N GLY A 20 -5.51 5.78 -5.17
CA GLY A 20 -5.10 6.89 -6.03
C GLY A 20 -3.59 7.07 -6.10
N GLU A 21 -3.18 8.21 -6.65
CA GLU A 21 -1.77 8.53 -6.92
C GLU A 21 -0.94 8.68 -5.63
N SER A 22 -1.58 9.08 -4.52
CA SER A 22 -0.89 9.25 -3.23
C SER A 22 -0.48 7.89 -2.65
N GLU A 23 -1.38 6.91 -2.68
CA GLU A 23 -1.13 5.55 -2.24
C GLU A 23 -0.12 4.87 -3.18
N GLN A 24 -0.17 5.17 -4.49
CA GLN A 24 0.84 4.70 -5.43
C GLN A 24 2.24 5.19 -5.08
N ALA A 25 2.38 6.46 -4.70
CA ALA A 25 3.67 7.03 -4.30
C ALA A 25 4.25 6.32 -3.08
N TYR A 26 3.40 6.04 -2.08
CA TYR A 26 3.77 5.25 -0.91
C TYR A 26 4.13 3.81 -1.28
N GLY A 27 3.34 3.14 -2.12
CA GLY A 27 3.62 1.80 -2.62
C GLY A 27 4.94 1.72 -3.40
N GLN A 28 5.24 2.74 -4.21
CA GLN A 28 6.49 2.83 -4.95
C GLN A 28 7.68 3.09 -4.03
N PHE A 29 7.51 3.89 -2.97
CA PHE A 29 8.51 4.02 -1.91
C PHE A 29 8.84 2.67 -1.25
N LEU A 30 7.84 1.84 -0.96
CA LEU A 30 8.10 0.48 -0.45
C LEU A 30 8.81 -0.42 -1.48
N ASN A 31 8.45 -0.30 -2.76
CA ASN A 31 9.15 -1.02 -3.84
C ASN A 31 10.61 -0.56 -3.97
N ASP A 32 10.88 0.72 -3.82
CA ASP A 32 12.23 1.29 -3.83
C ASP A 32 13.05 0.72 -2.65
N ALA A 33 12.46 0.66 -1.45
CA ALA A 33 13.09 0.01 -0.29
C ALA A 33 13.39 -1.49 -0.53
N VAL A 34 12.50 -2.25 -1.18
CA VAL A 34 12.73 -3.65 -1.58
C VAL A 34 13.92 -3.76 -2.54
N ARG A 35 14.04 -2.81 -3.47
CA ARG A 35 15.13 -2.79 -4.46
C ARG A 35 16.47 -2.44 -3.82
N GLU A 36 16.49 -1.43 -2.95
CA GLU A 36 17.69 -0.97 -2.23
C GLU A 36 18.26 -2.06 -1.31
N THR A 37 17.37 -2.80 -0.63
CA THR A 37 17.73 -3.96 0.19
C THR A 37 18.04 -5.22 -0.62
N ARG A 38 18.00 -5.15 -1.96
CA ARG A 38 18.26 -6.25 -2.90
C ARG A 38 17.40 -7.49 -2.65
N LEU A 39 16.19 -7.31 -2.12
CA LEU A 39 15.27 -8.40 -1.89
C LEU A 39 14.77 -8.98 -3.23
N PRO A 40 14.43 -10.28 -3.27
CA PRO A 40 14.06 -10.98 -4.50
C PRO A 40 12.63 -10.66 -4.98
N PHE A 41 12.02 -9.59 -4.50
CA PHE A 41 10.64 -9.20 -4.78
C PHE A 41 10.58 -7.96 -5.66
N HIS A 42 9.48 -7.83 -6.40
CA HIS A 42 9.12 -6.60 -7.08
C HIS A 42 7.67 -6.29 -6.75
N ILE A 43 7.43 -5.14 -6.11
CA ILE A 43 6.07 -4.67 -5.83
C ILE A 43 5.58 -3.94 -7.07
N GLU A 44 4.59 -4.53 -7.73
CA GLU A 44 3.88 -3.92 -8.82
C GLU A 44 2.72 -3.09 -8.26
N VAL A 45 2.93 -1.77 -8.28
CA VAL A 45 2.01 -0.77 -7.77
C VAL A 45 0.99 -0.41 -8.85
N VAL A 46 -0.30 -0.60 -8.56
CA VAL A 46 -1.38 -0.45 -9.55
C VAL A 46 -2.44 0.52 -9.05
N ASN A 47 -2.69 1.59 -9.81
CA ASN A 47 -3.83 2.47 -9.58
C ASN A 47 -5.13 1.74 -9.92
N LEU A 48 -6.09 1.72 -8.99
CA LEU A 48 -7.40 1.13 -9.20
C LEU A 48 -8.43 2.16 -9.70
N ASN A 49 -8.09 3.45 -9.75
CA ASN A 49 -8.87 4.52 -10.35
C ASN A 49 -8.44 4.81 -11.81
N PRO A 50 -9.36 5.30 -12.68
CA PRO A 50 -10.79 5.52 -12.44
C PRO A 50 -11.62 4.23 -12.48
N GLY A 51 -12.83 4.27 -11.89
CA GLY A 51 -13.84 3.22 -12.05
C GLY A 51 -14.12 2.34 -10.82
N ALA A 52 -13.63 2.72 -9.64
CA ALA A 52 -13.89 2.00 -8.40
C ALA A 52 -14.27 2.99 -7.26
N GLY A 53 -15.49 3.53 -7.33
CA GLY A 53 -15.97 4.55 -6.41
C GLY A 53 -16.32 4.05 -5.02
N ASP A 54 -16.50 2.74 -4.85
CA ASP A 54 -16.79 2.10 -3.56
C ASP A 54 -15.83 0.92 -3.27
N PRO A 55 -15.68 0.49 -2.00
CA PRO A 55 -14.71 -0.53 -1.61
C PRO A 55 -14.91 -1.90 -2.27
N LEU A 56 -16.15 -2.32 -2.55
CA LEU A 56 -16.39 -3.59 -3.26
C LEU A 56 -15.94 -3.48 -4.72
N ALA A 57 -16.27 -2.37 -5.39
CA ALA A 57 -15.80 -2.12 -6.75
C ALA A 57 -14.26 -2.12 -6.81
N ARG A 58 -13.58 -1.59 -5.80
CA ARG A 58 -12.10 -1.61 -5.71
C ARG A 58 -11.54 -3.02 -5.64
N ILE A 59 -12.12 -3.91 -4.83
CA ILE A 59 -11.67 -5.31 -4.78
C ILE A 59 -11.94 -6.04 -6.09
N LYS A 60 -13.11 -5.84 -6.72
CA LYS A 60 -13.40 -6.40 -8.05
C LYS A 60 -12.39 -5.92 -9.09
N ARG A 61 -12.08 -4.62 -9.09
CA ARG A 61 -11.11 -4.00 -9.98
C ARG A 61 -9.70 -4.54 -9.76
N ALA A 62 -9.28 -4.69 -8.49
CA ALA A 62 -8.01 -5.30 -8.15
C ALA A 62 -7.89 -6.72 -8.70
N HIS A 63 -8.94 -7.54 -8.54
CA HIS A 63 -8.98 -8.89 -9.11
C HIS A 63 -8.87 -8.88 -10.64
N GLN A 64 -9.61 -8.01 -11.33
CA GLN A 64 -9.52 -7.86 -12.79
C GLN A 64 -8.10 -7.48 -13.23
N GLU A 65 -7.47 -6.52 -12.56
CA GLU A 65 -6.12 -6.07 -12.89
C GLU A 65 -5.04 -7.14 -12.60
N VAL A 66 -5.25 -7.99 -11.59
CA VAL A 66 -4.44 -9.20 -11.33
C VAL A 66 -4.58 -10.18 -12.50
N MET A 67 -5.80 -10.50 -12.92
CA MET A 67 -6.05 -11.45 -14.01
C MET A 67 -5.51 -10.96 -15.35
N ARG A 68 -5.71 -9.67 -15.66
CA ARG A 68 -5.20 -9.04 -16.88
C ARG A 68 -3.67 -9.13 -16.98
N ARG A 69 -2.97 -9.01 -15.84
CA ARG A 69 -1.50 -9.06 -15.78
C ARG A 69 -0.96 -10.48 -15.75
N ARG A 70 -1.70 -11.44 -15.19
CA ARG A 70 -1.34 -12.87 -15.21
C ARG A 70 -1.09 -13.36 -16.63
N ASN A 71 -1.83 -12.83 -17.62
CA ASN A 71 -1.65 -13.20 -19.03
C ASN A 71 -0.29 -12.73 -19.63
N ARG A 72 0.42 -11.80 -18.97
CA ARG A 72 1.68 -11.21 -19.47
C ARG A 72 2.89 -11.52 -18.59
N ARG A 73 2.69 -12.09 -17.39
CA ARG A 73 3.73 -12.24 -16.36
C ARG A 73 3.50 -13.50 -15.51
N ALA A 74 4.53 -13.91 -14.78
CA ALA A 74 4.41 -14.91 -13.73
C ALA A 74 3.33 -14.51 -12.69
N GLU A 75 2.71 -15.51 -12.08
CA GLU A 75 1.66 -15.31 -11.08
C GLU A 75 2.15 -14.49 -9.88
N PHE A 76 1.32 -13.55 -9.43
CA PHE A 76 1.63 -12.75 -8.23
C PHE A 76 1.67 -13.64 -7.00
N ARG A 77 2.79 -13.63 -6.29
CA ARG A 77 2.93 -14.43 -5.07
C ARG A 77 2.00 -13.96 -3.95
N PHE A 78 1.82 -12.64 -3.83
CA PHE A 78 0.91 -12.02 -2.87
C PHE A 78 0.16 -10.87 -3.55
N LYS A 79 -1.07 -10.61 -3.09
CA LYS A 79 -1.94 -9.55 -3.58
C LYS A 79 -2.44 -8.75 -2.38
N THR A 80 -2.21 -7.46 -2.39
CA THR A 80 -2.63 -6.55 -1.32
C THR A 80 -3.27 -5.31 -1.91
N VAL A 81 -4.22 -4.70 -1.21
CA VAL A 81 -4.83 -3.41 -1.57
C VAL A 81 -4.72 -2.45 -0.40
N LEU A 82 -4.24 -1.23 -0.65
CA LEU A 82 -4.37 -0.08 0.24
C LEU A 82 -5.75 0.54 0.01
N MET A 83 -6.53 0.73 1.08
CA MET A 83 -7.89 1.23 0.96
C MET A 83 -8.27 2.11 2.15
N ASP A 84 -8.84 3.27 1.87
CA ASP A 84 -9.40 4.15 2.88
C ASP A 84 -10.63 3.50 3.53
N SER A 85 -10.82 3.73 4.83
CA SER A 85 -11.94 3.14 5.57
C SER A 85 -13.15 4.08 5.70
N ASP A 86 -13.00 5.36 5.38
CA ASP A 86 -14.01 6.41 5.55
C ASP A 86 -15.40 6.03 4.99
N GLN A 87 -15.44 5.38 3.82
CA GLN A 87 -16.69 4.99 3.16
C GLN A 87 -17.44 3.85 3.86
N ILE A 88 -16.80 3.10 4.77
CA ILE A 88 -17.37 1.90 5.41
C ILE A 88 -17.13 1.83 6.92
N GLU A 89 -16.63 2.89 7.54
CA GLU A 89 -16.26 2.89 8.96
C GLU A 89 -17.44 2.58 9.87
N ASN A 90 -18.64 3.05 9.49
CA ASN A 90 -19.89 2.82 10.23
C ASN A 90 -20.78 1.72 9.62
N ASP A 91 -20.32 1.02 8.58
CA ASP A 91 -21.07 -0.05 7.91
C ASP A 91 -20.34 -1.39 8.02
N GLN A 92 -20.56 -2.06 9.16
CA GLN A 92 -19.92 -3.34 9.46
C GLN A 92 -20.33 -4.43 8.47
N GLN A 93 -21.58 -4.42 7.98
CA GLN A 93 -22.05 -5.39 7.01
C GLN A 93 -21.32 -5.20 5.67
N ARG A 94 -21.20 -3.97 5.20
CA ARG A 94 -20.44 -3.65 3.98
C ARG A 94 -18.98 -4.01 4.13
N ARG A 95 -18.36 -3.73 5.28
CA ARG A 95 -16.99 -4.13 5.57
C ARG A 95 -16.79 -5.64 5.45
N GLN A 96 -17.67 -6.43 6.06
CA GLN A 96 -17.64 -7.88 5.98
C GLN A 96 -17.78 -8.38 4.54
N GLN A 97 -18.66 -7.77 3.73
CA GLN A 97 -18.80 -8.10 2.31
C GLN A 97 -17.50 -7.85 1.53
N VAL A 98 -16.82 -6.74 1.80
CA VAL A 98 -15.55 -6.39 1.14
C VAL A 98 -14.44 -7.36 1.54
N GLU A 99 -14.33 -7.65 2.83
CA GLU A 99 -13.33 -8.59 3.36
C GLU A 99 -13.58 -10.02 2.85
N ALA A 100 -14.85 -10.45 2.79
CA ALA A 100 -15.22 -11.75 2.22
C ALA A 100 -14.85 -11.85 0.73
N LEU A 101 -15.17 -10.82 -0.06
CA LEU A 101 -14.81 -10.78 -1.48
C LEU A 101 -13.29 -10.79 -1.69
N ALA A 102 -12.55 -10.06 -0.86
CA ALA A 102 -11.10 -10.03 -0.93
C ALA A 102 -10.50 -11.40 -0.58
N ALA A 103 -11.04 -12.08 0.44
CA ALA A 103 -10.65 -13.43 0.81
C ALA A 103 -10.88 -14.45 -0.31
N ILE A 104 -12.04 -14.40 -0.99
CA ILE A 104 -12.35 -15.25 -2.16
C ILE A 104 -11.26 -15.13 -3.26
N HIS A 105 -10.70 -13.93 -3.43
CA HIS A 105 -9.68 -13.67 -4.45
C HIS A 105 -8.23 -13.79 -3.95
N GLY A 106 -8.04 -14.13 -2.67
CA GLY A 106 -6.72 -14.16 -2.02
C GLY A 106 -6.04 -12.79 -1.98
N ILE A 107 -6.82 -11.73 -1.77
CA ILE A 107 -6.36 -10.34 -1.66
C ILE A 107 -6.41 -9.94 -0.18
N SER A 108 -5.29 -9.49 0.36
CA SER A 108 -5.24 -8.86 1.69
C SER A 108 -5.56 -7.37 1.59
N ILE A 109 -6.22 -6.80 2.61
CA ILE A 109 -6.56 -5.36 2.66
C ILE A 109 -5.78 -4.71 3.80
N ILE A 110 -5.12 -3.60 3.51
CA ILE A 110 -4.56 -2.70 4.52
C ILE A 110 -5.50 -1.50 4.61
N TRP A 111 -6.28 -1.46 5.69
CA TRP A 111 -7.26 -0.40 5.93
C TRP A 111 -6.57 0.87 6.45
N GLN A 112 -6.71 1.97 5.74
CA GLN A 112 -6.17 3.27 6.10
C GLN A 112 -7.26 4.06 6.83
N ARG A 113 -7.10 4.25 8.15
CA ARG A 113 -8.12 4.88 9.01
C ARG A 113 -7.81 6.33 9.37
N PRO A 114 -8.74 7.28 9.16
CA PRO A 114 -9.89 7.19 8.25
C PRO A 114 -9.49 7.22 6.77
N CYS A 115 -8.32 7.79 6.45
CA CYS A 115 -7.82 7.96 5.09
C CYS A 115 -6.30 7.86 5.00
N HIS A 116 -5.77 7.99 3.78
CA HIS A 116 -4.33 7.95 3.51
C HIS A 116 -3.51 8.99 4.29
N GLU A 117 -3.95 10.24 4.43
CA GLU A 117 -3.21 11.25 5.21
C GLU A 117 -3.06 10.86 6.68
N ALA A 118 -4.11 10.30 7.28
CA ALA A 118 -4.03 9.80 8.65
C ALA A 118 -3.07 8.62 8.76
N PHE A 119 -3.05 7.76 7.75
CA PHE A 119 -2.07 6.68 7.65
C PHE A 119 -0.63 7.21 7.54
N LEU A 120 -0.37 8.21 6.70
CA LEU A 120 0.94 8.86 6.58
C LEU A 120 1.35 9.55 7.90
N LEU A 121 0.43 10.23 8.58
CA LEU A 121 0.68 10.92 9.85
C LEU A 121 1.32 10.00 10.90
N ARG A 122 0.82 8.76 11.02
CA ARG A 122 1.34 7.77 11.99
C ARG A 122 2.79 7.36 11.75
N HIS A 123 3.33 7.63 10.56
CA HIS A 123 4.73 7.37 10.23
C HIS A 123 5.69 8.41 10.85
N PHE A 124 5.19 9.52 11.39
CA PHE A 124 6.01 10.50 12.09
C PHE A 124 6.22 10.10 13.56
N GLU A 125 7.36 10.50 14.13
CA GLU A 125 7.68 10.21 15.54
C GLU A 125 6.74 10.98 16.48
N GLY A 126 6.19 10.30 17.49
CA GLY A 126 5.17 10.88 18.38
C GLY A 126 3.73 10.86 17.82
N TYR A 127 3.53 10.49 16.54
CA TYR A 127 2.22 10.54 15.88
C TYR A 127 1.53 9.18 15.70
N LEU A 128 2.11 8.10 16.20
CA LEU A 128 1.59 6.73 16.02
C LEU A 128 0.14 6.56 16.50
N SER A 129 -0.20 7.12 17.66
CA SER A 129 -1.54 7.05 18.26
C SER A 129 -2.50 8.12 17.75
N HIS A 130 -2.07 8.99 16.83
CA HIS A 130 -2.96 10.00 16.29
C HIS A 130 -4.02 9.34 15.40
N ASN A 131 -5.28 9.58 15.75
CA ASN A 131 -6.44 9.08 15.02
C ASN A 131 -7.44 10.22 14.76
N PRO A 132 -7.14 11.11 13.80
CA PRO A 132 -8.05 12.19 13.43
C PRO A 132 -9.40 11.62 12.97
N ALA A 133 -10.51 12.20 13.44
CA ALA A 133 -11.86 11.68 13.18
C ALA A 133 -12.33 11.85 11.72
N THR A 134 -11.72 12.76 10.96
CA THR A 134 -12.13 13.05 9.58
C THR A 134 -10.91 13.22 8.66
N PRO A 135 -11.05 12.99 7.34
CA PRO A 135 -9.98 13.28 6.38
C PRO A 135 -9.48 14.72 6.41
N ALA A 136 -10.37 15.69 6.67
CA ALA A 136 -10.00 17.10 6.79
C ALA A 136 -9.09 17.35 7.99
N LEU A 137 -9.41 16.79 9.16
CA LEU A 137 -8.58 16.88 10.36
C LEU A 137 -7.25 16.13 10.18
N ALA A 138 -7.28 14.98 9.50
CA ALA A 138 -6.07 14.24 9.17
C ALA A 138 -5.12 15.05 8.31
N ARG A 139 -5.64 15.74 7.29
CA ARG A 139 -4.86 16.63 6.44
C ARG A 139 -4.26 17.80 7.21
N THR A 140 -5.04 18.46 8.07
CA THR A 140 -4.53 19.57 8.90
C THR A 140 -3.41 19.11 9.83
N ALA A 141 -3.59 17.98 10.50
CA ALA A 141 -2.56 17.41 11.38
C ALA A 141 -1.30 17.02 10.60
N LEU A 142 -1.45 16.41 9.42
CA LEU A 142 -0.33 16.07 8.54
C LEU A 142 0.44 17.31 8.09
N LEU A 143 -0.25 18.39 7.70
CA LEU A 143 0.40 19.64 7.32
C LEU A 143 1.16 20.30 8.49
N GLY A 144 0.76 20.03 9.74
CA GLY A 144 1.50 20.49 10.91
C GLY A 144 2.89 19.87 11.06
N VAL A 145 3.06 18.60 10.63
CA VAL A 145 4.35 17.88 10.70
C VAL A 145 5.09 17.83 9.36
N TRP A 146 4.34 18.02 8.28
CA TRP A 146 4.83 18.00 6.92
C TRP A 146 4.19 19.16 6.12
N PRO A 147 4.66 20.40 6.33
CA PRO A 147 4.08 21.59 5.70
C PRO A 147 4.12 21.57 4.17
N GLU A 148 5.11 20.89 3.59
CA GLU A 148 5.29 20.80 2.13
C GLU A 148 4.44 19.69 1.47
N TYR A 149 3.59 18.98 2.23
CA TYR A 149 2.75 17.91 1.71
C TYR A 149 1.72 18.43 0.70
N LYS A 150 1.68 17.83 -0.50
CA LYS A 150 0.70 18.13 -1.55
C LYS A 150 0.32 16.87 -2.31
N LYS A 151 -0.94 16.73 -2.72
CA LYS A 151 -1.38 15.61 -3.56
C LYS A 151 -1.28 16.00 -5.06
N PRO A 152 -0.77 15.14 -5.95
CA PRO A 152 -0.04 13.90 -5.67
C PRO A 152 1.42 14.16 -5.24
N MET A 153 2.00 13.21 -4.50
CA MET A 153 3.44 13.14 -4.21
C MET A 153 4.12 12.10 -5.10
N THR A 154 5.43 12.24 -5.30
CA THR A 154 6.28 11.18 -5.87
C THR A 154 6.86 10.28 -4.78
N SER A 155 7.30 9.07 -5.12
CA SER A 155 7.97 8.18 -4.14
C SER A 155 9.20 8.83 -3.50
N LEU A 156 9.96 9.63 -4.28
CA LEU A 156 11.11 10.39 -3.77
C LEU A 156 10.70 11.45 -2.75
N GLN A 157 9.58 12.13 -2.95
CA GLN A 157 9.08 13.09 -1.95
C GLN A 157 8.59 12.38 -0.69
N VAL A 158 7.97 11.19 -0.84
CA VAL A 158 7.60 10.34 0.29
C VAL A 158 8.82 9.88 1.07
N SER A 159 9.85 9.35 0.40
CA SER A 159 11.05 8.81 1.05
C SER A 159 11.88 9.86 1.79
N ARG A 160 11.79 11.13 1.39
CA ARG A 160 12.45 12.25 2.10
C ARG A 160 11.86 12.54 3.47
N LYS A 161 10.62 12.12 3.74
CA LYS A 161 9.88 12.47 4.96
C LYS A 161 9.45 11.24 5.75
N ILE A 162 9.14 10.13 5.08
CA ILE A 162 8.83 8.85 5.68
C ILE A 162 10.05 7.94 5.57
N SER A 163 10.52 7.47 6.72
CA SER A 163 11.62 6.51 6.81
C SER A 163 11.10 5.08 7.01
N MET A 164 11.96 4.09 6.71
CA MET A 164 11.66 2.69 7.03
C MET A 164 11.48 2.44 8.53
N ALA A 165 12.06 3.26 9.41
CA ALA A 165 11.80 3.22 10.85
C ALA A 165 10.35 3.65 11.16
N GLY A 166 9.84 4.68 10.47
CA GLY A 166 8.44 5.08 10.55
C GLY A 166 7.50 3.99 10.06
N VAL A 167 7.80 3.36 8.93
CA VAL A 167 7.03 2.22 8.39
C VAL A 167 6.97 1.06 9.40
N ARG A 168 8.10 0.69 10.00
CA ARG A 168 8.16 -0.39 11.01
C ARG A 168 7.34 -0.05 12.25
N ARG A 169 7.37 1.20 12.70
CA ARG A 169 6.57 1.66 13.85
C ARG A 169 5.07 1.51 13.59
N VAL A 170 4.60 1.90 12.41
CA VAL A 170 3.18 1.73 12.04
C VAL A 170 2.83 0.25 11.92
N ALA A 171 3.68 -0.55 11.28
CA ALA A 171 3.47 -1.98 11.15
C ALA A 171 3.32 -2.70 12.50
N ASN A 172 4.07 -2.31 13.54
CA ASN A 172 3.90 -2.88 14.88
C ASN A 172 2.50 -2.67 15.50
N ASN A 173 1.67 -1.81 14.92
CA ASN A 173 0.32 -1.49 15.39
C ASN A 173 -0.75 -1.72 14.30
N ASP A 174 -0.37 -2.20 13.12
CA ASP A 174 -1.26 -2.50 12.01
C ASP A 174 -0.90 -3.90 11.46
N ALA A 175 -1.67 -4.90 11.88
CA ALA A 175 -1.42 -6.30 11.56
C ALA A 175 -1.42 -6.58 10.04
N ALA A 176 -2.21 -5.84 9.26
CA ALA A 176 -2.28 -6.02 7.81
C ALA A 176 -1.01 -5.48 7.14
N LEU A 177 -0.56 -4.28 7.53
CA LEU A 177 0.70 -3.72 7.07
C LEU A 177 1.88 -4.59 7.51
N GLU A 178 1.91 -5.04 8.77
CA GLU A 178 2.93 -5.93 9.29
C GLU A 178 3.05 -7.21 8.45
N THR A 179 1.91 -7.87 8.23
CA THR A 179 1.83 -9.10 7.43
C THR A 179 2.37 -8.87 6.02
N PHE A 180 1.99 -7.75 5.39
CA PHE A 180 2.49 -7.40 4.06
C PHE A 180 4.02 -7.22 4.07
N LEU A 181 4.55 -6.42 4.99
CA LEU A 181 5.99 -6.12 5.06
C LEU A 181 6.83 -7.36 5.40
N ARG A 182 6.35 -8.24 6.28
CA ARG A 182 7.00 -9.54 6.58
C ARG A 182 7.02 -10.44 5.34
N ARG A 183 5.90 -10.52 4.61
CA ARG A 183 5.79 -11.32 3.37
C ARG A 183 6.79 -10.87 2.30
N VAL A 184 7.02 -9.56 2.18
CA VAL A 184 8.04 -9.00 1.27
C VAL A 184 9.42 -8.85 1.91
N ARG A 185 9.60 -9.31 3.16
CA ARG A 185 10.87 -9.29 3.93
C ARG A 185 11.48 -7.91 4.15
N LEU A 186 10.65 -6.86 4.15
CA LEU A 186 11.08 -5.50 4.54
C LEU A 186 11.24 -5.36 6.06
N ILE A 187 10.53 -6.20 6.81
CA ILE A 187 10.70 -6.37 8.25
C ILE A 187 10.88 -7.87 8.55
N ALA A 188 11.62 -8.14 9.62
CA ALA A 188 11.85 -9.49 10.14
C ALA A 188 10.60 -9.98 10.84
#